data_AF-A0AAN9UFK4-F1
#
_entry.id   AF-A0AAN9UFK4-F1
#
_cell.length_a   1.000
_cell.length_b   1.000
_cell.length_c   1.000
_cell.angle_alpha   90.00
_cell.angle_beta   90.00
_cell.angle_gamma   90.00
#
_symmetry.space_group_name_H-M   'P 1'
#
loop_
_entity.id
_entity.type
_entity.pdbx_description
1 polymer ?
#
loop_
_entity_poly.entity_id
_entity_poly.type
_entity_poly.pdbx_seq_one_letter_code
_entity_poly.pdbx_strand_id
1 'polypeptide(L)'
;MQVVLANGSIIDANATSNAHLFPALKGGQSNFGVVTSFDINTYPKTKFWGGAIQYPETADTAQLAAFTAFKTHPYDPFAEVEQTYVYFEPNITSVLTFQSIPPPPGANTPQNSLPFSSDSAPQNNVVLALFSMYWPNAKGSTVVESSVRNLTRSVQQLVGEEENFKYLNYAASWQDPIGSYGEATVEQLRRTATLYDPDAFFQRVVSGGFKLRVGY
;
A
#
# COMPACT_ATOMS: atom_id res chain seq x y z
N MET A 1 0.21 -19.63 6.14
CA MET A 1 -0.95 -18.88 6.67
C MET A 1 -2.09 -19.86 6.80
N GLN A 2 -2.74 -19.92 7.96
CA GLN A 2 -4.00 -20.63 8.15
C GLN A 2 -5.16 -19.70 7.79
N VAL A 3 -6.11 -20.19 7.00
CA VAL A 3 -7.17 -19.40 6.39
C VAL A 3 -8.51 -20.12 6.58
N VAL A 4 -9.52 -19.38 7.04
CA VAL A 4 -10.92 -19.82 7.06
C VAL A 4 -11.61 -19.33 5.80
N LEU A 5 -12.15 -20.26 5.00
CA LEU A 5 -12.91 -19.98 3.78
C LEU A 5 -14.40 -19.69 4.06
N ALA A 6 -15.13 -19.25 3.04
CA ALA A 6 -16.56 -18.91 3.13
C ALA A 6 -17.43 -20.07 3.63
N ASN A 7 -17.06 -21.32 3.30
CA ASN A 7 -17.74 -22.53 3.75
C ASN A 7 -17.33 -23.00 5.16
N GLY A 8 -16.50 -22.23 5.88
CA GLY A 8 -16.01 -22.55 7.22
C GLY A 8 -14.84 -23.55 7.26
N SER A 9 -14.37 -24.06 6.12
CA SER A 9 -13.19 -24.92 6.08
C SER A 9 -11.92 -24.14 6.42
N ILE A 10 -10.99 -24.82 7.10
CA ILE A 10 -9.68 -24.29 7.47
C ILE A 10 -8.64 -24.91 6.55
N ILE A 11 -7.88 -24.08 5.86
CA ILE A 11 -6.82 -24.51 4.95
C ILE A 11 -5.50 -23.78 5.23
N ASP A 12 -4.39 -24.39 4.81
CA ASP A 12 -3.09 -23.74 4.81
C ASP A 12 -2.73 -23.18 3.44
N ALA A 13 -2.38 -21.90 3.38
CA ALA A 13 -1.79 -21.23 2.23
C ALA A 13 -0.30 -20.95 2.49
N ASN A 14 0.56 -21.60 1.73
CA ASN A 14 2.02 -21.49 1.80
C ASN A 14 2.65 -21.86 0.44
N ALA A 15 3.99 -21.99 0.36
CA ALA A 15 4.68 -22.28 -0.89
C ALA A 15 4.34 -23.65 -1.51
N THR A 16 3.85 -24.62 -0.73
CA THR A 16 3.62 -26.00 -1.17
C THR A 16 2.15 -26.43 -1.09
N SER A 17 1.30 -25.69 -0.36
CA SER A 17 -0.14 -25.95 -0.20
C SER A 17 -0.92 -24.67 -0.49
N ASN A 18 -1.94 -24.75 -1.36
CA ASN A 18 -2.73 -23.59 -1.79
C ASN A 18 -1.84 -22.41 -2.26
N ALA A 19 -0.82 -22.73 -3.07
CA ALA A 19 0.30 -21.82 -3.36
C ALA A 19 -0.08 -20.53 -4.11
N HIS A 20 -1.22 -20.52 -4.81
CA HIS A 20 -1.76 -19.33 -5.48
C HIS A 20 -2.56 -18.43 -4.53
N LEU A 21 -3.11 -18.97 -3.43
CA LEU A 21 -3.78 -18.20 -2.38
C LEU A 21 -2.78 -17.39 -1.54
N PHE A 22 -1.60 -17.95 -1.30
CA PHE A 22 -0.57 -17.32 -0.46
C PHE A 22 -0.12 -15.93 -0.94
N PRO A 23 0.24 -15.69 -2.21
CA PRO A 23 0.54 -14.35 -2.71
C PRO A 23 -0.70 -13.45 -2.72
N ALA A 24 -1.88 -13.99 -3.07
CA ALA A 24 -3.14 -13.25 -3.14
C ALA A 24 -3.54 -12.61 -1.81
N LEU A 25 -3.34 -13.32 -0.69
CA LEU A 25 -3.60 -12.81 0.66
C LEU A 25 -2.70 -11.64 1.08
N LYS A 26 -1.54 -11.45 0.42
CA LYS A 26 -0.58 -10.37 0.75
C LYS A 26 -0.84 -9.06 0.00
N GLY A 27 -1.72 -9.06 -0.99
CA GLY A 27 -1.99 -7.87 -1.82
C GLY A 27 -3.45 -7.66 -2.19
N GLY A 28 -4.32 -8.66 -2.00
CA GLY A 28 -5.73 -8.57 -2.34
C GLY A 28 -6.67 -8.49 -1.15
N GLN A 29 -6.21 -8.08 0.04
CA GLN A 29 -7.05 -7.76 1.19
C GLN A 29 -8.02 -8.89 1.62
N SER A 30 -9.20 -8.52 2.12
CA SER A 30 -10.25 -9.40 2.65
C SER A 30 -11.09 -10.11 1.58
N ASN A 31 -10.52 -10.38 0.39
CA ASN A 31 -11.26 -10.92 -0.75
C ASN A 31 -11.30 -12.46 -0.81
N PHE A 32 -10.56 -13.17 0.03
CA PHE A 32 -10.30 -14.61 -0.14
C PHE A 32 -10.61 -15.49 1.07
N GLY A 33 -10.69 -14.91 2.27
CA GLY A 33 -10.71 -15.67 3.51
C GLY A 33 -10.33 -14.84 4.72
N VAL A 34 -10.52 -15.42 5.91
CA VAL A 34 -10.03 -14.85 7.17
C VAL A 34 -8.73 -15.55 7.54
N VAL A 35 -7.62 -14.81 7.57
CA VAL A 35 -6.34 -15.34 8.06
C VAL A 35 -6.40 -15.41 9.59
N THR A 36 -6.28 -16.62 10.15
CA THR A 36 -6.34 -16.85 11.60
C THR A 36 -4.97 -17.07 12.23
N SER A 37 -3.98 -17.47 11.42
CA SER A 37 -2.60 -17.65 11.86
C SER A 37 -1.62 -17.46 10.70
N PHE A 38 -0.44 -16.95 11.00
CA PHE A 38 0.66 -16.85 10.05
C PHE A 38 2.00 -16.87 10.78
N ASP A 39 2.99 -17.46 10.13
CA ASP A 39 4.35 -17.49 10.62
C ASP A 39 5.14 -16.32 10.03
N ILE A 40 5.90 -15.63 10.87
CA ILE A 40 6.84 -14.59 10.47
C ILE A 40 8.24 -15.09 10.73
N ASN A 41 9.06 -15.15 9.67
CA ASN A 41 10.49 -15.36 9.83
C ASN A 41 11.12 -14.08 10.39
N THR A 42 11.65 -14.17 11.60
CA THR A 42 12.43 -13.10 12.22
C THR A 42 13.92 -13.32 11.94
N TYR A 43 14.66 -12.22 11.84
CA TYR A 43 16.11 -12.25 11.65
C TYR A 43 16.76 -11.47 12.80
N PRO A 44 17.86 -11.97 13.39
CA PRO A 44 18.60 -11.21 14.39
C PRO A 44 19.07 -9.88 13.77
N LYS A 45 18.48 -8.77 14.23
CA LYS A 45 18.96 -7.42 13.93
C LYS A 45 19.83 -6.98 15.10
N THR A 46 20.99 -6.41 14.80
CA THR A 46 21.85 -5.76 15.80
C THR A 46 21.29 -4.38 16.15
N LYS A 47 22.13 -3.46 16.64
CA LYS A 47 21.69 -2.10 16.96
C LYS A 47 21.18 -1.40 15.68
N PHE A 48 20.04 -0.73 15.80
CA PHE A 48 19.54 0.20 14.77
C PHE A 48 19.57 1.61 15.34
N TRP A 49 19.79 2.60 14.48
CA TRP A 49 19.58 4.00 14.80
C TRP A 49 18.24 4.42 14.23
N GLY A 50 17.39 5.03 15.03
CA GLY A 50 16.06 5.45 14.61
C GLY A 50 15.54 6.58 15.49
N GLY A 51 14.51 7.25 15.01
CA GLY A 51 13.89 8.38 15.69
C GLY A 51 13.33 9.39 14.70
N ALA A 52 12.81 10.49 15.23
CA ALA A 52 12.37 11.63 14.45
C ALA A 52 13.31 12.82 14.68
N ILE A 53 13.61 13.54 13.61
CA ILE A 53 14.28 14.84 13.68
C ILE A 53 13.29 15.88 13.18
N GLN A 54 13.08 16.92 13.97
CA GLN A 54 12.18 18.01 13.63
C GLN A 54 12.99 19.24 13.22
N TYR A 55 12.56 19.88 12.15
CA TYR A 55 13.13 21.14 11.65
C TYR A 55 12.04 22.21 11.61
N PRO A 56 12.41 23.51 11.72
CA PRO A 56 11.47 24.58 11.48
C PRO A 56 11.06 24.66 10.01
N GLU A 57 9.90 25.26 9.73
CA GLU A 57 9.35 25.47 8.37
C GLU A 57 10.33 26.19 7.43
N THR A 58 11.22 27.03 7.96
CA THR A 58 12.27 27.69 7.17
C THR A 58 13.26 26.72 6.52
N ALA A 59 13.26 25.45 6.93
CA ALA A 59 14.08 24.40 6.34
C ALA A 59 13.35 23.60 5.24
N ASP A 60 12.06 23.84 4.95
CA ASP A 60 11.25 23.00 4.05
C ASP A 60 11.92 22.79 2.68
N THR A 61 12.43 23.87 2.06
CA THR A 61 13.13 23.77 0.77
C THR A 61 14.40 22.90 0.87
N ALA A 62 15.17 23.04 1.94
CA ALA A 62 16.38 22.25 2.17
C ALA A 62 16.04 20.79 2.48
N GLN A 63 14.97 20.54 3.23
CA GLN A 63 14.46 19.20 3.55
C GLN A 63 13.99 18.47 2.29
N LEU A 64 13.24 19.15 1.41
CA LEU A 64 12.80 18.56 0.14
C LEU A 64 13.99 18.24 -0.78
N ALA A 65 14.97 19.14 -0.85
CA ALA A 65 16.20 18.90 -1.59
C ALA A 65 17.00 17.71 -1.04
N ALA A 66 17.08 17.58 0.30
CA ALA A 66 17.74 16.45 0.95
C ALA A 66 17.01 15.12 0.69
N PHE A 67 15.68 15.09 0.73
CA PHE A 67 14.90 13.90 0.40
C PHE A 67 15.07 13.52 -1.08
N THR A 68 15.03 14.51 -1.98
CA THR A 68 15.30 14.30 -3.42
C THR A 68 16.70 13.71 -3.62
N ALA A 69 17.72 14.25 -2.94
CA ALA A 69 19.06 13.71 -2.98
C ALA A 69 19.10 12.27 -2.46
N PHE A 70 18.48 11.99 -1.31
CA PHE A 70 18.38 10.65 -0.75
C PHE A 70 17.79 9.64 -1.74
N LYS A 71 16.75 10.03 -2.49
CA LYS A 71 16.11 9.16 -3.50
C LYS A 71 16.91 9.02 -4.80
N THR A 72 17.62 10.06 -5.22
CA THR A 72 18.35 10.09 -6.52
C THR A 72 19.80 9.63 -6.42
N HIS A 73 20.37 9.54 -5.22
CA HIS A 73 21.67 8.93 -4.97
C HIS A 73 21.57 7.39 -5.01
N PRO A 74 22.70 6.66 -5.13
CA PRO A 74 22.70 5.21 -5.06
C PRO A 74 21.94 4.70 -3.83
N TYR A 75 20.98 3.79 -4.06
CA TYR A 75 20.15 3.22 -3.01
C TYR A 75 21.01 2.62 -1.87
N ASP A 76 20.74 3.07 -0.65
CA ASP A 76 21.32 2.49 0.56
C ASP A 76 20.34 1.45 1.16
N PRO A 77 20.64 0.15 1.10
CA PRO A 77 19.77 -0.90 1.64
C PRO A 77 19.64 -0.88 3.18
N PHE A 78 20.39 -0.03 3.86
CA PHE A 78 20.34 0.12 5.32
C PHE A 78 19.61 1.38 5.78
N ALA A 79 19.18 2.25 4.85
CA ALA A 79 18.51 3.49 5.16
C ALA A 79 17.06 3.50 4.63
N GLU A 80 16.14 3.99 5.46
CA GLU A 80 14.75 4.22 5.12
C GLU A 80 14.37 5.59 5.68
N VAL A 81 13.64 6.39 4.91
CA VAL A 81 13.18 7.71 5.33
C VAL A 81 11.71 7.88 5.00
N GLU A 82 10.95 8.29 6.00
CA GLU A 82 9.64 8.93 5.87
C GLU A 82 9.83 10.42 6.18
N GLN A 83 9.57 11.28 5.21
CA GLN A 83 9.63 12.72 5.39
C GLN A 83 8.21 13.28 5.46
N THR A 84 7.88 13.96 6.56
CA THR A 84 6.55 14.46 6.82
C THR A 84 6.56 15.97 7.07
N TYR A 85 5.72 16.68 6.32
CA TYR A 85 5.39 18.09 6.54
C TYR A 85 4.05 18.17 7.26
N VAL A 86 4.02 18.85 8.41
CA VAL A 86 2.81 19.01 9.22
C VAL A 86 2.53 20.49 9.38
N TYR A 87 1.36 20.93 8.91
CA TYR A 87 0.90 22.30 9.11
C TYR A 87 -0.30 22.31 10.04
N PHE A 88 -0.22 23.16 11.06
CA PHE A 88 -1.25 23.31 12.08
C PHE A 88 -2.00 24.62 11.88
N GLU A 89 -3.28 24.52 11.58
CA GLU A 89 -4.22 25.64 11.61
C GLU A 89 -5.30 25.38 12.66
N PRO A 90 -5.97 26.42 13.21
CA PRO A 90 -6.92 26.25 14.32
C PRO A 90 -8.03 25.22 14.10
N ASN A 91 -8.42 24.95 12.85
CA ASN A 91 -9.53 24.06 12.50
C ASN A 91 -9.13 22.90 11.57
N ILE A 92 -7.85 22.80 11.19
CA ILE A 92 -7.38 21.74 10.31
C ILE A 92 -5.88 21.48 10.57
N THR A 93 -5.51 20.21 10.62
CA THR A 93 -4.12 19.78 10.54
C THR A 93 -3.92 19.08 9.20
N SER A 94 -2.99 19.56 8.40
CA SER A 94 -2.60 18.91 7.15
C SER A 94 -1.26 18.21 7.33
N VAL A 95 -1.18 16.99 6.80
CA VAL A 95 0.01 16.14 6.86
C VAL A 95 0.30 15.63 5.46
N LEU A 96 1.47 15.98 4.95
CA LEU A 96 2.03 15.43 3.71
C LEU A 96 3.23 14.55 4.07
N THR A 97 3.13 13.26 3.78
CA THR A 97 4.24 12.33 3.98
C THR A 97 4.75 11.81 2.64
N PHE A 98 6.06 11.87 2.43
CA PHE A 98 6.79 11.12 1.42
C PHE A 98 7.44 9.91 2.07
N GLN A 99 6.99 8.72 1.69
CA GLN A 99 7.48 7.45 2.22
C GLN A 99 8.21 6.68 1.12
N SER A 100 9.44 6.25 1.41
CA SER A 100 10.17 5.35 0.52
C SER A 100 9.50 3.98 0.46
N ILE A 101 9.68 3.29 -0.66
CA ILE A 101 9.26 1.90 -0.82
C ILE A 101 10.51 1.02 -0.79
N PRO A 102 10.55 -0.07 -0.01
CA PRO A 102 11.67 -0.99 -0.01
C PRO A 102 11.71 -1.80 -1.33
N PRO A 103 12.87 -2.38 -1.69
CA PRO A 103 12.98 -3.27 -2.84
C PRO A 103 12.03 -4.48 -2.70
N PRO A 104 11.53 -5.01 -3.82
CA PRO A 104 10.75 -6.23 -3.81
C PRO A 104 11.58 -7.40 -3.27
N PRO A 105 10.94 -8.44 -2.70
CA PRO A 105 11.64 -9.66 -2.31
C PRO A 105 12.39 -10.26 -3.51
N GLY A 106 13.59 -10.80 -3.27
CA GLY A 106 14.40 -11.43 -4.32
C GLY A 106 13.72 -12.66 -4.94
N ALA A 107 14.25 -13.12 -6.08
CA ALA A 107 13.65 -14.16 -6.93
C ALA A 107 13.29 -15.49 -6.24
N ASN A 108 13.97 -15.82 -5.13
CA ASN A 108 13.74 -17.07 -4.37
C ASN A 108 12.76 -16.90 -3.20
N THR A 109 12.12 -15.74 -3.08
CA THR A 109 11.12 -15.45 -2.05
C THR A 109 9.73 -15.49 -2.67
N PRO A 110 8.69 -16.01 -1.96
CA PRO A 110 7.34 -15.98 -2.47
C PRO A 110 6.88 -14.53 -2.73
N GLN A 111 6.66 -14.19 -4.00
CA GLN A 111 6.13 -12.88 -4.42
C GLN A 111 4.77 -12.60 -3.76
N ASN A 112 4.40 -11.33 -3.69
CA ASN A 112 3.04 -10.90 -3.31
C ASN A 112 2.31 -10.38 -4.56
N SER A 113 1.06 -9.98 -4.42
CA SER A 113 0.28 -9.45 -5.54
C SER A 113 0.52 -7.97 -5.85
N LEU A 114 1.58 -7.36 -5.31
CA LEU A 114 1.98 -6.02 -5.72
C LEU A 114 2.65 -6.09 -7.10
N PRO A 115 2.60 -5.02 -7.93
CA PRO A 115 3.08 -5.05 -9.32
C PRO A 115 4.62 -5.01 -9.46
N PHE A 116 5.36 -5.27 -8.38
CA PHE A 116 6.81 -5.22 -8.40
C PHE A 116 7.39 -6.61 -8.64
N SER A 117 7.96 -6.81 -9.83
CA SER A 117 8.72 -8.02 -10.13
C SER A 117 10.01 -8.07 -9.30
N SER A 118 10.57 -9.25 -9.07
CA SER A 118 11.78 -9.41 -8.25
C SER A 118 13.04 -8.76 -8.84
N ASP A 119 13.02 -8.39 -10.12
CA ASP A 119 14.06 -7.66 -10.84
C ASP A 119 13.77 -6.15 -10.98
N SER A 120 12.61 -5.68 -10.51
CA SER A 120 12.30 -4.25 -10.46
C SER A 120 13.00 -3.54 -9.31
N ALA A 121 13.20 -2.22 -9.44
CA ALA A 121 13.88 -1.39 -8.44
C ALA A 121 13.03 -0.19 -7.98
N PRO A 122 11.80 -0.41 -7.46
CA PRO A 122 10.90 0.67 -7.03
C PRO A 122 11.51 1.55 -5.93
N GLN A 123 12.44 1.03 -5.14
CA GLN A 123 13.15 1.79 -4.10
C GLN A 123 13.98 2.95 -4.65
N ASN A 124 14.33 2.95 -5.94
CA ASN A 124 15.08 4.04 -6.56
C ASN A 124 14.15 5.21 -6.91
N ASN A 125 13.03 4.92 -7.57
CA ASN A 125 12.26 5.96 -8.27
C ASN A 125 10.82 6.13 -7.77
N VAL A 126 10.33 5.22 -6.92
CA VAL A 126 8.96 5.26 -6.41
C VAL A 126 8.96 5.78 -4.96
N VAL A 127 8.05 6.73 -4.71
CA VAL A 127 7.77 7.31 -3.40
C VAL A 127 6.26 7.33 -3.22
N LEU A 128 5.78 6.86 -2.06
CA LEU A 128 4.39 7.03 -1.69
C LEU A 128 4.20 8.47 -1.21
N ALA A 129 3.27 9.20 -1.83
CA ALA A 129 2.80 10.50 -1.37
C ALA A 129 1.47 10.32 -0.63
N LEU A 130 1.47 10.59 0.67
CA LEU A 130 0.29 10.45 1.53
C LEU A 130 -0.22 11.83 1.94
N PHE A 131 -1.50 12.07 1.69
CA PHE A 131 -2.21 13.27 2.16
C PHE A 131 -3.15 12.87 3.28
N SER A 132 -2.85 13.30 4.50
CA SER A 132 -3.71 13.09 5.66
C SER A 132 -4.19 14.43 6.20
N MET A 133 -5.49 14.52 6.44
CA MET A 133 -6.14 15.73 6.93
C MET A 133 -6.90 15.36 8.20
N TYR A 134 -6.79 16.20 9.23
CA TYR A 134 -7.51 16.04 10.49
C TYR A 134 -8.30 17.31 10.77
N TRP A 135 -9.59 17.17 11.05
CA TRP A 135 -10.47 18.30 11.32
C TRP A 135 -11.55 17.90 12.34
N PRO A 136 -12.04 18.83 13.17
CA PRO A 136 -12.75 18.48 14.40
C PRO A 136 -14.22 18.10 14.21
N ASN A 137 -14.86 18.43 13.08
CA ASN A 137 -16.28 18.17 12.89
C ASN A 137 -16.66 17.96 11.42
N ALA A 138 -17.78 17.25 11.18
CA ALA A 138 -18.20 16.85 9.84
C ALA A 138 -18.61 18.01 8.91
N LYS A 139 -18.80 19.23 9.42
CA LYS A 139 -19.28 20.38 8.61
C LYS A 139 -18.30 20.75 7.49
N GLY A 140 -17.01 20.44 7.67
CA GLY A 140 -15.96 20.68 6.67
C GLY A 140 -15.67 19.50 5.73
N SER A 141 -16.24 18.30 5.97
CA SER A 141 -15.79 17.07 5.30
C SER A 141 -15.88 17.15 3.77
N THR A 142 -16.98 17.66 3.22
CA THR A 142 -17.14 17.81 1.77
C THR A 142 -16.05 18.68 1.14
N VAL A 143 -15.66 19.77 1.81
CA VAL A 143 -14.62 20.69 1.32
C VAL A 143 -13.25 20.04 1.42
N VAL A 144 -12.94 19.39 2.55
CA VAL A 144 -11.66 18.70 2.73
C VAL A 144 -11.51 17.56 1.73
N GLU A 145 -12.52 16.70 1.59
CA GLU A 145 -12.48 15.56 0.65
C GLU A 145 -12.34 16.01 -0.81
N SER A 146 -13.10 17.01 -1.24
CA SER A 146 -12.98 17.54 -2.61
C SER A 146 -11.61 18.19 -2.86
N SER A 147 -11.05 18.87 -1.86
CA SER A 147 -9.72 19.46 -1.94
C SER A 147 -8.63 18.40 -2.06
N VAL A 148 -8.67 17.36 -1.22
CA VAL A 148 -7.70 16.24 -1.27
C VAL A 148 -7.79 15.47 -2.59
N ARG A 149 -9.01 15.25 -3.11
CA ARG A 149 -9.21 14.63 -4.44
C ARG A 149 -8.61 15.47 -5.55
N ASN A 150 -8.81 16.78 -5.52
CA ASN A 150 -8.24 17.69 -6.52
C ASN A 150 -6.72 17.73 -6.43
N LEU A 151 -6.15 17.83 -5.23
CA LEU A 151 -4.70 17.75 -5.00
C LEU A 151 -4.12 16.45 -5.55
N THR A 152 -4.75 15.31 -5.23
CA THR A 152 -4.34 13.99 -5.73
C THR A 152 -4.34 13.97 -7.26
N ARG A 153 -5.38 14.50 -7.91
CA ARG A 153 -5.46 14.57 -9.38
C ARG A 153 -4.36 15.46 -9.96
N SER A 154 -4.09 16.62 -9.37
CA SER A 154 -3.05 17.52 -9.83
C SER A 154 -1.66 16.88 -9.73
N VAL A 155 -1.38 16.18 -8.62
CA VAL A 155 -0.12 15.45 -8.46
C VAL A 155 0.00 14.35 -9.50
N GLN A 156 -1.06 13.57 -9.74
CA GLN A 156 -1.08 12.53 -10.78
C GLN A 156 -0.83 13.09 -12.19
N GLN A 157 -1.39 14.26 -12.51
CA GLN A 157 -1.14 14.93 -13.79
C GLN A 157 0.31 15.40 -13.95
N LEU A 158 0.99 15.75 -12.86
CA LEU A 158 2.39 16.18 -12.89
C LEU A 158 3.36 15.00 -13.04
N VAL A 159 3.07 13.85 -12.43
CA VAL A 159 3.97 12.67 -12.46
C VAL A 159 3.78 11.80 -13.71
N GLY A 160 2.64 11.88 -14.39
CA GLY A 160 2.34 11.06 -15.57
C GLY A 160 1.73 9.69 -15.25
N GLU A 161 1.37 8.93 -16.29
CA GLU A 161 0.62 7.66 -16.14
C GLU A 161 1.49 6.43 -15.84
N GLU A 162 2.81 6.50 -16.10
CA GLU A 162 3.72 5.37 -15.93
C GLU A 162 3.93 4.99 -14.45
N GLU A 163 3.72 5.93 -13.53
CA GLU A 163 3.92 5.76 -12.09
C GLU A 163 2.57 5.79 -11.33
N ASN A 164 1.66 4.87 -11.67
CA ASN A 164 0.28 4.88 -11.17
C ASN A 164 -0.03 3.85 -10.06
N PHE A 165 1.01 3.22 -9.50
CA PHE A 165 0.87 2.29 -8.38
C PHE A 165 0.24 2.99 -7.18
N LYS A 166 -0.78 2.36 -6.60
CA LYS A 166 -1.45 2.86 -5.40
C LYS A 166 -1.37 1.79 -4.33
N TYR A 167 -0.75 2.14 -3.22
CA TYR A 167 -0.60 1.21 -2.12
C TYR A 167 -1.93 1.02 -1.39
N LEU A 168 -2.46 -0.19 -1.50
CA LEU A 168 -3.77 -0.60 -0.98
C LEU A 168 -4.04 -0.17 0.46
N ASN A 169 -3.03 -0.27 1.34
CA ASN A 169 -3.19 0.02 2.77
C ASN A 169 -3.38 1.52 3.07
N TYR A 170 -3.00 2.41 2.15
CA TYR A 170 -3.16 3.86 2.29
C TYR A 170 -4.08 4.47 1.22
N ALA A 171 -4.69 3.62 0.39
CA ALA A 171 -5.59 4.09 -0.65
C ALA A 171 -6.90 4.61 -0.05
N ALA A 172 -7.30 5.79 -0.50
CA ALA A 172 -8.59 6.36 -0.15
C ALA A 172 -9.72 5.61 -0.88
N SER A 173 -10.94 5.67 -0.33
CA SER A 173 -12.11 4.93 -0.85
C SER A 173 -12.47 5.21 -2.32
N TRP A 174 -11.98 6.31 -2.88
CA TRP A 174 -12.22 6.69 -4.28
C TRP A 174 -11.09 6.30 -5.24
N GLN A 175 -10.00 5.75 -4.72
CA GLN A 175 -8.91 5.26 -5.54
C GLN A 175 -9.17 3.80 -5.94
N ASP A 176 -8.51 3.36 -7.00
CA ASP A 176 -8.49 1.95 -7.40
C ASP A 176 -7.07 1.39 -7.24
N PRO A 177 -6.70 0.91 -6.03
CA PRO A 177 -5.40 0.33 -5.79
C PRO A 177 -5.22 -1.04 -6.45
N ILE A 178 -6.25 -1.89 -6.44
CA ILE A 178 -6.16 -3.21 -7.07
C ILE A 178 -5.99 -3.07 -8.58
N GLY A 179 -6.73 -2.16 -9.23
CA GLY A 179 -6.56 -1.87 -10.65
C GLY A 179 -5.16 -1.38 -11.02
N SER A 180 -4.41 -0.82 -10.06
CA SER A 180 -3.02 -0.38 -10.29
C SER A 180 -2.00 -1.53 -10.33
N TYR A 181 -2.39 -2.77 -10.06
CA TYR A 181 -1.46 -3.91 -10.05
C TYR A 181 -1.16 -4.49 -11.43
N GLY A 182 -1.81 -3.97 -12.47
CA GLY A 182 -1.72 -4.48 -13.84
C GLY A 182 -2.70 -5.62 -14.12
N GLU A 183 -3.12 -5.72 -15.38
CA GLU A 183 -4.19 -6.62 -15.83
C GLU A 183 -3.94 -8.09 -15.49
N ALA A 184 -2.73 -8.59 -15.73
CA ALA A 184 -2.36 -9.97 -15.46
C ALA A 184 -2.49 -10.33 -13.97
N THR A 185 -2.02 -9.45 -13.08
CA THR A 185 -2.10 -9.64 -11.62
C THR A 185 -3.54 -9.60 -11.14
N VAL A 186 -4.33 -8.64 -11.63
CA VAL A 186 -5.76 -8.52 -11.29
C VAL A 186 -6.53 -9.75 -11.75
N GLU A 187 -6.27 -10.26 -12.95
CA GLU A 187 -6.88 -11.47 -13.47
C GLU A 187 -6.51 -12.71 -12.62
N GLN A 188 -5.25 -12.82 -12.18
CA GLN A 188 -4.83 -13.89 -11.28
C GLN A 188 -5.53 -13.81 -9.91
N LEU A 189 -5.69 -12.60 -9.36
CA LEU A 189 -6.45 -12.38 -8.12
C LEU A 189 -7.92 -12.80 -8.31
N ARG A 190 -8.55 -12.43 -9.42
CA ARG A 190 -9.93 -12.82 -9.73
C ARG A 190 -10.09 -14.33 -9.84
N ARG A 191 -9.21 -15.01 -10.57
CA ARG A 191 -9.19 -16.48 -10.69
C ARG A 191 -9.03 -17.16 -9.33
N THR A 192 -8.13 -16.64 -8.50
CA THR A 192 -7.92 -17.14 -7.14
C THR A 192 -9.17 -16.97 -6.29
N ALA A 193 -9.86 -15.81 -6.39
CA ALA A 193 -11.09 -15.57 -5.66
C ALA A 193 -12.19 -16.55 -6.10
N THR A 194 -12.40 -16.76 -7.40
CA THR A 194 -13.38 -17.73 -7.91
C THR A 194 -13.09 -19.16 -7.45
N LEU A 195 -11.82 -19.54 -7.30
CA LEU A 195 -11.45 -20.89 -6.88
C LEU A 195 -11.73 -21.15 -5.39
N TYR A 196 -11.52 -20.16 -4.52
CA TYR A 196 -11.70 -20.31 -3.06
C TYR A 196 -13.03 -19.78 -2.52
N ASP A 197 -13.72 -18.95 -3.30
CA ASP A 197 -14.98 -18.31 -2.95
C ASP A 197 -15.91 -18.25 -4.19
N PRO A 198 -16.36 -19.41 -4.72
CA PRO A 198 -17.16 -19.46 -5.95
C PRO A 198 -18.50 -18.73 -5.86
N ASP A 199 -19.06 -18.60 -4.65
CA ASP A 199 -20.31 -17.88 -4.38
C ASP A 199 -20.09 -16.39 -4.06
N ALA A 200 -18.85 -15.92 -4.22
CA ALA A 200 -18.42 -14.54 -3.98
C ALA A 200 -18.86 -14.00 -2.60
N PHE A 201 -18.82 -14.85 -1.56
CA PHE A 201 -19.19 -14.50 -0.19
C PHE A 201 -18.39 -13.29 0.32
N PHE A 202 -17.06 -13.31 0.19
CA PHE A 202 -16.20 -12.22 0.67
C PHE A 202 -16.33 -10.96 -0.18
N GLN A 203 -16.78 -11.09 -1.43
CA GLN A 203 -17.10 -9.95 -2.27
C GLN A 203 -18.38 -9.25 -1.82
N ARG A 204 -19.38 -10.01 -1.37
CA ARG A 204 -20.73 -9.50 -1.02
C ARG A 204 -20.92 -9.16 0.45
N VAL A 205 -20.40 -9.99 1.36
CA VAL A 205 -20.72 -9.95 2.80
C VAL A 205 -19.75 -9.06 3.59
N VAL A 206 -18.47 -9.04 3.21
CA VAL A 206 -17.49 -8.16 3.87
C VAL A 206 -17.70 -6.74 3.37
N SER A 207 -18.15 -5.84 4.25
CA SER A 207 -18.29 -4.42 3.95
C SER A 207 -16.92 -3.72 3.87
N GLY A 208 -16.84 -2.73 2.98
CA GLY A 208 -15.61 -1.96 2.76
C GLY A 208 -14.49 -2.75 2.05
N GLY A 209 -13.30 -2.15 2.05
CA GLY A 209 -12.16 -2.66 1.29
C GLY A 209 -12.33 -2.52 -0.23
N PHE A 210 -11.28 -2.88 -0.96
CA PHE A 210 -11.28 -2.84 -2.42
C PHE A 210 -11.64 -4.24 -2.95
N LYS A 211 -12.75 -4.33 -3.68
CA LYS A 211 -13.29 -5.60 -4.17
C LYS A 211 -12.78 -5.95 -5.54
N LEU A 212 -12.60 -7.25 -5.79
CA LEU A 212 -12.18 -7.79 -7.09
C LEU A 212 -13.33 -7.80 -8.12
N ARG A 213 -14.58 -7.70 -7.64
CA ARG A 213 -15.81 -7.71 -8.43
C ARG A 213 -15.91 -8.97 -9.30
N VAL A 214 -15.82 -10.12 -8.66
CA VAL A 214 -16.06 -11.43 -9.29
C VAL A 214 -17.46 -11.91 -8.92
N GLY A 215 -18.17 -12.50 -9.89
CA GLY A 215 -19.41 -13.25 -9.65
C GLY A 215 -20.70 -12.46 -9.53
N TYR A 216 -20.77 -11.21 -10.02
CA TYR A 216 -22.02 -10.43 -10.14
C TYR A 216 -21.86 -9.25 -11.11
#